data_AF-A0A7G9YJ61-F1
#
_entry.id   AF-A0A7G9YJ61-F1
#
_cell.length_a   1.000
_cell.length_b   1.000
_cell.length_c   1.000
_cell.angle_alpha   90.00
_cell.angle_beta   90.00
_cell.angle_gamma   90.00
#
_symmetry.space_group_name_H-M   'P 1'
#
loop_
_entity.id
_entity.type
_entity.pdbx_description
1 polymer ?
#
loop_
_entity_poly.entity_id
_entity_poly.type
_entity_poly.pdbx_seq_one_letter_code
_entity_poly.pdbx_strand_id
1 'polypeptide(L)' 'MVLFERAIKIGMETKANGFDVLFMACADITNSVLITDDQKQSEKAKEYGVDTEFMRDYFSS' A
#
# COMPACT_ATOMS: atom_id res chain seq x y z
N MET A 1 -10.67 4.17 15.30
CA MET A 1 -9.55 5.07 14.93
C MET A 1 -8.30 4.37 14.41
N VAL A 2 -8.17 3.04 14.53
CA VAL A 2 -6.96 2.27 14.17
C VAL A 2 -6.46 2.52 12.73
N LEU A 3 -7.36 2.64 11.74
CA LEU A 3 -6.98 2.86 10.35
C LEU A 3 -6.21 4.18 10.14
N PHE A 4 -6.67 5.27 10.74
CA PHE A 4 -6.07 6.59 10.53
C PHE A 4 -4.70 6.71 11.19
N GLU A 5 -4.54 6.19 12.40
CA GLU A 5 -3.25 6.14 13.10
C GLU A 5 -2.23 5.29 12.33
N ARG A 6 -2.66 4.14 11.79
CA ARG A 6 -1.80 3.31 10.96
C ARG A 6 -1.41 4.01 9.66
N ALA A 7 -2.35 4.66 8.99
CA ALA A 7 -2.07 5.45 7.78
C ALA A 7 -1.06 6.58 8.04
N ILE A 8 -1.16 7.28 9.18
CA ILE A 8 -0.17 8.29 9.58
C ILE A 8 1.21 7.67 9.75
N LYS A 9 1.31 6.55 10.47
CA LYS A 9 2.59 5.85 10.68
C LYS A 9 3.24 5.45 9.35
N ILE A 10 2.46 4.83 8.46
CA ILE A 10 2.92 4.45 7.12
C ILE A 10 3.40 5.67 6.35
N GLY A 11 2.64 6.78 6.37
CA GLY A 11 3.03 8.02 5.69
C GLY A 11 4.32 8.64 6.23
N MET A 12 4.55 8.54 7.54
CA MET A 12 5.78 9.01 8.16
C MET A 12 7.01 8.22 7.69
N GLU A 13 6.89 6.91 7.52
CA GLU A 13 7.97 6.00 7.14
C GLU A 13 8.24 6.03 5.62
N THR A 14 7.18 5.94 4.80
CA THR A 14 7.29 5.76 3.33
C THR A 14 7.27 7.05 2.52
N LYS A 15 6.85 8.18 3.13
CA LYS A 15 6.53 9.42 2.41
C LYS A 15 5.55 9.20 1.24
N ALA A 16 4.66 8.21 1.34
CA ALA A 16 3.55 8.00 0.41
C ALA A 16 2.52 9.13 0.47
N ASN A 17 1.72 9.30 -0.58
CA ASN A 17 0.67 10.31 -0.58
C ASN A 17 -0.47 9.90 0.39
N GLY A 18 -1.32 10.86 0.78
CA GLY A 18 -2.37 10.62 1.79
C GLY A 18 -3.40 9.55 1.41
N PHE A 19 -3.67 9.34 0.11
CA PHE A 19 -4.58 8.28 -0.35
C PHE A 19 -3.88 6.93 -0.39
N ASP A 20 -2.63 6.88 -0.85
CA ASP A 20 -1.82 5.66 -0.91
C ASP A 20 -1.73 5.01 0.47
N VAL A 21 -1.41 5.81 1.50
CA VAL A 21 -1.24 5.32 2.88
C VAL A 21 -2.52 4.75 3.46
N LEU A 22 -3.69 5.21 3.01
CA LEU A 22 -4.97 4.72 3.52
C LEU A 22 -5.23 3.28 3.06
N PHE A 23 -4.96 3.00 1.78
CA PHE A 23 -5.12 1.66 1.22
C PHE A 23 -4.05 0.70 1.74
N MET A 24 -2.80 1.17 1.88
CA MET A 24 -1.72 0.41 2.51
C MET A 24 -2.07 0.06 3.96
N ALA A 25 -2.56 1.02 4.73
CA ALA A 25 -2.97 0.78 6.12
C ALA A 25 -4.15 -0.19 6.23
N CYS A 26 -5.09 -0.12 5.29
CA CYS A 26 -6.21 -1.05 5.24
C CYS A 26 -5.70 -2.49 5.04
N ALA A 27 -4.91 -2.72 4.00
CA ALA A 27 -4.36 -4.04 3.67
C ALA A 27 -3.55 -4.64 4.84
N ASP A 28 -2.71 -3.81 5.46
CA ASP A 28 -1.87 -4.19 6.61
C ASP A 28 -2.70 -4.55 7.86
N ILE A 29 -3.71 -3.75 8.21
CA ILE A 29 -4.58 -4.03 9.37
C ILE A 29 -5.40 -5.31 9.15
N THR A 30 -5.82 -5.56 7.91
CA THR A 30 -6.66 -6.73 7.58
C THR A 30 -5.86 -7.95 7.16
N ASN A 31 -4.52 -7.90 7.18
CA ASN A 31 -3.63 -8.94 6.62
C ASN A 31 -4.09 -9.37 5.22
N SER A 32 -4.44 -8.41 4.38
CA SER A 32 -4.91 -8.63 3.01
C SER A 32 -3.84 -8.21 2.01
N VAL A 33 -3.91 -8.77 0.80
CA VAL A 33 -3.05 -8.37 -0.31
C VAL A 33 -3.54 -7.04 -0.90
N LEU A 34 -2.65 -6.08 -1.06
CA LEU A 34 -2.93 -4.85 -1.79
C LEU A 34 -2.81 -5.10 -3.30
N ILE A 35 -3.91 -4.94 -4.03
CA ILE A 35 -3.90 -5.00 -5.50
C ILE A 35 -3.96 -3.57 -6.04
N THR A 36 -2.99 -3.18 -6.86
CA THR A 36 -2.95 -1.83 -7.46
C THR A 36 -2.35 -1.86 -8.87
N ASP A 37 -2.77 -0.94 -9.72
CA ASP A 37 -2.15 -0.67 -11.03
C ASP A 37 -1.30 0.62 -11.02
N ASP A 38 -1.21 1.31 -9.87
CA ASP A 38 -0.31 2.43 -9.63
C ASP A 38 1.07 1.91 -9.21
N GLN A 39 2.08 2.21 -10.05
CA GLN A 39 3.44 1.73 -9.83
C GLN A 39 4.07 2.29 -8.54
N LYS A 40 3.85 3.58 -8.25
CA LYS A 40 4.48 4.23 -7.09
C LYS A 40 3.89 3.72 -5.78
N GLN A 41 2.58 3.48 -5.75
CA GLN A 41 1.93 2.87 -4.61
C GLN A 41 2.43 1.44 -4.38
N SER A 42 2.54 0.65 -5.46
CA SER A 42 3.05 -0.73 -5.40
C SER A 42 4.46 -0.79 -4.82
N GLU A 43 5.37 0.06 -5.32
CA GLU A 43 6.75 0.14 -4.85
C GLU A 43 6.83 0.50 -3.36
N LYS A 44 6.10 1.54 -2.93
CA LYS A 44 6.09 1.96 -1.51
C LYS A 44 5.46 0.93 -0.59
N ALA A 45 4.41 0.23 -1.03
CA ALA A 45 3.76 -0.82 -0.27
C ALA A 45 4.71 -2.00 -0.04
N LYS A 46 5.42 -2.42 -1.08
CA LYS A 46 6.46 -3.46 -0.98
C LYS A 46 7.62 -3.03 -0.09
N GLU A 47 8.10 -1.79 -0.21
CA GLU A 47 9.15 -1.24 0.67
C GLU A 47 8.74 -1.25 2.15
N TYR A 48 7.48 -0.91 2.43
CA TYR A 48 6.92 -0.94 3.78
C TYR A 48 6.68 -2.37 4.32
N GLY A 49 6.60 -3.37 3.45
CA GLY A 49 6.35 -4.77 3.81
C GLY A 49 4.88 -5.20 3.75
N VAL A 50 4.03 -4.48 3.02
CA VAL A 50 2.65 -4.91 2.71
C VAL A 50 2.68 -5.85 1.52
N ASP A 51 2.02 -7.00 1.66
CA ASP A 51 1.87 -7.96 0.56
C ASP A 51 1.08 -7.30 -0.58
N THR A 52 1.67 -7.28 -1.78
CA THR A 52 1.21 -6.38 -2.85
C THR A 52 1.39 -7.00 -4.23
N GLU A 53 0.29 -7.03 -4.99
CA GLU A 53 0.26 -7.46 -6.39
C GLU A 53 0.10 -6.24 -7.32
N PHE A 54 1.00 -6.14 -8.32
CA PHE A 54 0.93 -5.09 -9.32
C PHE A 54 0.17 -5.59 -10.55
N MET A 55 -1.00 -5.02 -10.80
CA MET A 55 -1.95 -5.54 -11.77
C MET A 55 -1.38 -5.60 -13.20
N ARG A 56 -0.45 -4.71 -13.56
CA ARG A 56 0.13 -4.65 -14.92
C ARG A 56 1.09 -5.81 -15.22
N ASP A 57 1.61 -6.48 -14.19
CA ASP A 57 2.46 -7.66 -14.39
C ASP A 57 1.69 -8.83 -15.03
N TYR A 58 0.36 -8.86 -14.89
CA TYR A 58 -0.51 -9.92 -15.41
C TYR A 58 -0.93 -9.73 -16.87
N PHE A 59 -0.75 -8.54 -17.44
CA PHE A 59 -1.17 -8.20 -18.80
C PHE A 59 -0.01 -8.05 -19.79
N SER A 60 1.22 -8.24 -19.33
CA SER A 60 2.44 -8.06 -20.14
C SER A 60 2.86 -9.33 -20.91
N SER A 61 1.91 -10.24 -21.14
CA SER A 61 2.08 -11.51 -21.88
C SER A 61 1.97 -11.35 -23.39
#